data_AF-A0A3N5R6J2-F1
#
_entry.id   AF-A0A3N5R6J2-F1
#
_cell.length_a   1.000
_cell.length_b   1.000
_cell.length_c   1.000
_cell.angle_alpha   90.00
_cell.angle_beta   90.00
_cell.angle_gamma   90.00
#
_symmetry.space_group_name_H-M   'P 1'
#
loop_
_entity.id
_entity.type
_entity.pdbx_description
1 polymer ?
#
loop_
_entity_poly.entity_id
_entity_poly.type
_entity_poly.pdbx_seq_one_letter_code
_entity_poly.pdbx_strand_id
1 'polypeptide(L)'
;MRSRAIIITILLCFWLLIPWAEAAVTPSSITIPGNMPYTVVLTWRLNMTAPPASSTSTTGIFRPTNPDPPAFYTNSTALTAYFIGDNATVTETLTIPSAAIKKAQELGLRQFLYRRVFTGVSTEEMTINLTSPSAAALNINNIRLYFENKRPEITVKRKEPGLKTFADINFTGKGLLKGYWQVDDRIISYVNKNLVYGTSLTIATPDLPALPTFSEGTHVVKFIIQSPDQGIQSNEFPKALYYVTPSETTETVMVNLLNPFNLAMLERKSPVFQWQTFKPLALYLVEFMETENSEPIFAAYTIETRYVVPNAALRNYLQSPQPYYWRVTGFDKENNIAGESEVRQVRFKTE
;
A
#
# COMPACT_ATOMS: atom_id res chain seq x y z
N MET A 1 20.33 99.63 53.43
CA MET A 1 21.44 98.72 53.06
C MET A 1 21.21 97.42 53.84
N ARG A 2 21.02 96.23 53.28
CA ARG A 2 21.48 95.64 52.01
C ARG A 2 20.36 94.84 51.35
N SER A 3 20.38 94.87 50.03
CA SER A 3 19.42 94.30 49.10
C SER A 3 19.91 92.93 48.60
N ARG A 4 18.96 92.01 48.42
CA ARG A 4 18.83 91.00 47.34
C ARG A 4 20.02 90.07 47.03
N ALA A 5 19.77 88.76 47.13
CA ALA A 5 19.59 87.89 45.95
C ALA A 5 19.35 86.43 46.41
N ILE A 6 18.11 85.96 46.31
CA ILE A 6 17.79 84.53 46.32
C ILE A 6 17.71 84.12 44.85
N ILE A 7 18.71 83.37 44.39
CA ILE A 7 18.73 82.74 43.07
C ILE A 7 17.83 81.50 43.19
N ILE A 8 16.62 81.61 42.64
CA ILE A 8 15.75 80.45 42.40
C ILE A 8 16.20 79.84 41.08
N THR A 9 16.98 78.76 41.15
CA THR A 9 17.31 77.92 40.00
C THR A 9 16.05 77.13 39.62
N ILE A 10 15.29 77.64 38.66
CA ILE A 10 14.25 76.87 37.97
C ILE A 10 14.97 75.79 37.16
N LEU A 11 15.03 74.58 37.71
CA LEU A 11 15.43 73.37 37.00
C LEU A 11 14.30 73.07 36.00
N LEU A 12 14.42 73.60 34.79
CA LEU A 12 13.55 73.29 33.67
C LEU A 12 13.80 71.81 33.30
N CYS A 13 13.09 70.90 33.95
CA CYS A 13 13.00 69.50 33.53
C CYS A 13 12.34 69.48 32.14
N PHE A 14 13.15 69.60 31.09
CA PHE A 14 12.83 69.13 29.76
C PHE A 14 12.62 67.61 29.90
N TRP A 15 11.40 67.19 30.19
CA TRP A 15 10.96 65.83 29.92
C TRP A 15 11.08 65.66 28.41
N LEU A 16 12.21 65.13 27.95
CA LEU A 16 12.30 64.52 26.64
C LEU A 16 11.22 63.44 26.63
N LEU A 17 10.10 63.74 25.96
CA LEU A 17 9.11 62.76 25.54
C LEU A 17 9.86 61.74 24.70
N ILE A 18 10.33 60.66 25.35
CA ILE A 18 10.84 59.50 24.62
C ILE A 18 9.64 58.97 23.86
N PRO A 19 9.65 58.98 22.51
CA PRO A 19 8.54 58.46 21.74
C PRO A 19 8.35 56.99 22.13
N TRP A 20 7.15 56.65 22.58
CA TRP A 20 6.78 55.28 22.87
C TRP A 20 6.42 54.61 21.57
N ALA A 21 6.97 53.43 21.34
CA ALA A 21 6.73 52.62 20.16
C ALA A 21 6.55 51.16 20.57
N GLU A 22 5.37 50.62 20.31
CA GLU A 22 4.96 49.29 20.72
C GLU A 22 4.49 48.49 19.50
N ALA A 23 4.86 47.21 19.46
CA ALA A 23 4.35 46.24 18.50
C ALA A 23 3.60 45.14 19.26
N ALA A 24 2.53 44.63 18.65
CA ALA A 24 1.79 43.48 19.14
C ALA A 24 1.49 42.52 17.99
N VAL A 25 1.50 41.20 18.26
CA VAL A 25 1.16 40.17 17.27
C VAL A 25 -0.07 39.38 17.70
N THR A 26 -0.97 39.11 16.75
CA THR A 26 -2.15 38.26 16.96
C THR A 26 -2.21 37.17 15.89
N PRO A 27 -2.34 35.88 16.27
CA PRO A 27 -2.31 35.36 17.64
C PRO A 27 -0.91 35.48 18.27
N SER A 28 -0.84 35.66 19.59
CA SER A 28 0.43 35.70 20.34
C SER A 28 1.02 34.30 20.61
N SER A 29 0.20 33.26 20.47
CA SER A 29 0.66 31.87 20.52
C SER A 29 -0.16 30.95 19.64
N ILE A 30 0.49 29.91 19.12
CA ILE A 30 -0.14 28.81 18.38
C ILE A 30 0.44 27.46 18.82
N THR A 31 -0.30 26.40 18.52
CA THR A 31 0.12 25.02 18.75
C THR A 31 0.11 24.28 17.42
N ILE A 32 1.24 23.67 17.05
CA ILE A 32 1.41 23.01 15.75
C ILE A 32 1.89 21.56 15.90
N PRO A 33 1.57 20.68 14.94
CA PRO A 33 2.14 19.34 14.87
C PRO A 33 3.65 19.38 14.67
N GLY A 34 4.39 18.53 15.39
CA GLY A 34 5.85 18.46 15.28
C GLY A 34 6.39 17.78 14.02
N ASN A 35 5.58 17.44 13.02
CA ASN A 35 5.98 16.54 11.93
C ASN A 35 5.57 17.02 10.53
N MET A 36 4.90 18.16 10.39
CA MET A 36 4.44 18.68 9.10
C MET A 36 4.54 20.20 9.06
N PRO A 37 4.70 20.81 7.88
CA PRO A 37 4.66 22.27 7.75
C PRO A 37 3.29 22.81 8.19
N TYR A 38 3.27 24.02 8.73
CA TYR A 38 2.06 24.66 9.24
C TYR A 38 1.95 26.09 8.73
N THR A 39 0.76 26.53 8.32
CA THR A 39 0.52 27.90 7.86
C THR A 39 -0.39 28.62 8.84
N VAL A 40 -0.04 29.85 9.19
CA VAL A 40 -0.82 30.72 10.08
C VAL A 40 -0.86 32.13 9.50
N VAL A 41 -1.99 32.82 9.68
CA VAL A 41 -2.11 34.24 9.38
C VAL A 41 -1.86 35.04 10.66
N LEU A 42 -0.85 35.90 10.63
CA LEU A 42 -0.47 36.80 11.71
C LEU A 42 -0.92 38.21 11.39
N THR A 43 -1.38 38.94 12.39
CA THR A 43 -1.65 40.37 12.31
C THR A 43 -0.72 41.10 13.26
N TRP A 44 0.16 41.92 12.70
CA TRP A 44 1.06 42.80 13.44
C TRP A 44 0.38 44.17 13.58
N ARG A 45 0.27 44.66 14.81
CA ARG A 45 -0.21 46.00 15.14
C ARG A 45 0.95 46.82 15.69
N LEU A 46 1.17 48.00 15.13
CA LEU A 46 2.21 48.92 15.57
C LEU A 46 1.54 50.18 16.10
N ASN A 47 1.98 50.65 17.25
CA ASN A 47 1.61 51.94 17.81
C ASN A 47 2.88 52.77 18.03
N MET A 48 2.90 54.02 17.57
CA MET A 48 4.05 54.88 17.77
C MET A 48 3.64 56.35 17.78
N THR A 49 4.13 57.11 18.77
CA THR A 49 3.91 58.56 18.82
C THR A 49 4.72 59.26 17.72
N ALA A 50 4.05 60.07 16.91
CA ALA A 50 4.65 60.80 15.78
C ALA A 50 5.37 59.87 14.78
N PRO A 51 4.65 58.93 14.14
CA PRO A 51 5.27 57.91 13.31
C PRO A 51 5.75 58.46 11.96
N PRO A 52 6.73 57.79 11.30
CA PRO A 52 6.99 57.99 9.89
C PRO A 52 5.80 57.47 9.07
N ALA A 53 5.81 57.73 7.76
CA ALA A 53 4.76 57.21 6.86
C ALA A 53 4.63 55.67 6.88
N SER A 54 5.74 54.96 7.11
CA SER A 54 5.76 53.50 7.15
C SER A 54 6.87 52.95 8.04
N SER A 55 6.66 51.75 8.58
CA SER A 55 7.71 50.94 9.21
C SER A 55 7.86 49.61 8.48
N THR A 56 9.11 49.16 8.33
CA THR A 56 9.45 47.94 7.60
C THR A 56 10.12 46.90 8.48
N SER A 57 9.85 45.63 8.17
CA SER A 57 10.51 44.46 8.74
C SER A 57 11.02 43.60 7.58
N THR A 58 12.34 43.54 7.38
CA THR A 58 12.94 42.88 6.21
C THR A 58 12.96 41.36 6.32
N THR A 59 13.00 40.83 7.53
CA THR A 59 13.02 39.39 7.81
C THR A 59 12.28 39.09 9.10
N GLY A 60 11.77 37.86 9.22
CA GLY A 60 11.41 37.27 10.50
C GLY A 60 12.33 36.09 10.81
N ILE A 61 12.47 35.75 12.09
CA ILE A 61 13.39 34.70 12.52
C ILE A 61 12.72 33.72 13.49
N PHE A 62 13.08 32.45 13.39
CA PHE A 62 12.73 31.42 14.36
C PHE A 62 13.88 31.22 15.32
N ARG A 63 13.60 31.30 16.62
CA ARG A 63 14.61 31.22 17.69
C ARG A 63 14.10 30.43 18.89
N PRO A 64 14.97 29.85 19.72
CA PRO A 64 14.56 29.20 20.95
C PRO A 64 13.97 30.23 21.94
N THR A 65 13.23 29.74 22.93
CA THR A 65 12.73 30.57 24.04
C THR A 65 13.86 31.06 24.94
N ASN A 66 14.91 30.27 25.09
CA ASN A 66 16.18 30.72 25.68
C ASN A 66 16.98 31.50 24.61
N PRO A 67 17.53 32.69 24.91
CA PRO A 67 18.33 33.47 23.95
C PRO A 67 19.56 32.76 23.37
N ASP A 68 20.01 31.63 23.95
CA ASP A 68 21.07 30.77 23.44
C ASP A 68 20.51 29.34 23.23
N PRO A 69 20.60 28.73 22.01
CA PRO A 69 21.30 29.17 20.78
C PRO A 69 20.63 30.32 20.00
N PRO A 70 21.35 30.95 19.04
CA PRO A 70 20.78 31.97 18.16
C PRO A 70 19.67 31.42 17.26
N ALA A 71 19.04 32.31 16.48
CA ALA A 71 18.00 31.93 15.53
C ALA A 71 18.46 30.78 14.62
N PHE A 72 17.60 29.78 14.47
CA PHE A 72 17.91 28.55 13.74
C PHE A 72 17.23 28.48 12.37
N TYR A 73 16.35 29.44 12.05
CA TYR A 73 15.70 29.55 10.74
C TYR A 73 15.27 31.00 10.47
N THR A 74 15.18 31.39 9.19
CA THR A 74 14.79 32.74 8.77
C THR A 74 13.65 32.71 7.74
N ASN A 75 12.73 33.66 7.85
CA ASN A 75 11.72 33.99 6.85
C ASN A 75 12.16 35.29 6.17
N SER A 76 12.50 35.23 4.88
CA SER A 76 12.98 36.36 4.09
C SER A 76 11.87 37.27 3.56
N THR A 77 10.61 37.00 3.88
CA THR A 77 9.48 37.85 3.44
C THR A 77 9.55 39.21 4.13
N ALA A 78 9.64 40.28 3.35
CA ALA A 78 9.60 41.64 3.88
C ALA A 78 8.15 42.09 4.13
N LEU A 79 7.93 42.83 5.22
CA LEU A 79 6.65 43.47 5.54
C LEU A 79 6.82 44.98 5.61
N THR A 80 5.82 45.71 5.13
CA THR A 80 5.71 47.16 5.28
C THR A 80 4.35 47.49 5.89
N ALA A 81 4.36 48.20 7.01
CA ALA A 81 3.17 48.69 7.68
C ALA A 81 3.07 50.20 7.46
N TYR A 82 1.91 50.67 7.01
CA TYR A 82 1.65 52.10 6.79
C TYR A 82 0.85 52.66 7.96
N PHE A 83 1.30 53.80 8.50
CA PHE A 83 0.65 54.43 9.64
C PHE A 83 -0.56 55.27 9.22
N ILE A 84 -1.65 55.17 9.98
CA ILE A 84 -2.84 56.01 9.92
C ILE A 84 -3.02 56.61 11.32
N GLY A 85 -2.65 57.88 11.48
CA GLY A 85 -2.41 58.45 12.81
C GLY A 85 -1.23 57.73 13.49
N ASP A 86 -1.37 57.41 14.77
CA ASP A 86 -0.32 56.74 15.56
C ASP A 86 -0.30 55.20 15.40
N ASN A 87 -1.15 54.63 14.53
CA ASN A 87 -1.33 53.18 14.42
C ASN A 87 -1.06 52.66 13.02
N ALA A 88 -0.44 51.48 12.92
CA ALA A 88 -0.32 50.72 11.68
C ALA A 88 -0.73 49.26 11.90
N THR A 89 -1.19 48.59 10.85
CA THR A 89 -1.47 47.15 10.88
C THR A 89 -0.97 46.51 9.60
N VAL A 90 -0.34 45.34 9.71
CA VAL A 90 0.10 44.54 8.57
C VAL A 90 -0.17 43.06 8.83
N THR A 91 -0.69 42.37 7.82
CA THR A 91 -0.97 40.93 7.87
C THR A 91 0.15 40.15 7.20
N GLU A 92 0.50 39.00 7.77
CA GLU A 92 1.50 38.08 7.24
C GLU A 92 0.94 36.67 7.21
N THR A 93 1.01 36.01 6.06
CA THR A 93 0.79 34.56 5.98
C THR A 93 2.12 33.85 6.21
N LEU A 94 2.35 33.40 7.44
CA LEU A 94 3.57 32.70 7.84
C LEU A 94 3.45 31.20 7.54
N THR A 95 4.35 30.68 6.70
CA THR A 95 4.58 29.24 6.57
C THR A 95 5.73 28.83 7.47
N ILE A 96 5.49 27.89 8.38
CA ILE A 96 6.48 27.27 9.26
C ILE A 96 6.93 25.97 8.56
N PRO A 97 8.14 25.94 7.96
CA PRO A 97 8.57 24.80 7.18
C PRO A 97 8.96 23.62 8.09
N SER A 98 8.84 22.40 7.57
CA SER A 98 9.26 21.18 8.26
C SER A 98 10.75 21.22 8.66
N ALA A 99 11.60 21.91 7.90
CA ALA A 99 13.00 22.13 8.24
C ALA A 99 13.18 22.92 9.55
N ALA A 100 12.38 23.97 9.78
CA ALA A 100 12.42 24.75 11.02
C ALA A 100 11.93 23.92 12.22
N ILE A 101 10.85 23.15 12.03
CA ILE A 101 10.28 22.27 13.05
C ILE A 101 11.27 21.17 13.43
N LYS A 102 11.86 20.50 12.43
CA LYS A 102 12.89 19.48 12.64
C LYS A 102 14.11 20.06 13.35
N LYS A 103 14.55 21.25 12.98
CA LYS A 103 15.69 21.90 13.64
C LYS A 103 15.39 22.22 15.10
N ALA A 104 14.19 22.70 15.40
CA ALA A 104 13.76 22.93 16.78
C ALA A 104 13.74 21.61 17.60
N GLN A 105 13.31 20.50 17.01
CA GLN A 105 13.32 19.18 17.65
C GLN A 105 14.74 18.63 17.85
N GLU A 106 15.65 18.81 16.89
CA GLU A 106 17.07 18.46 17.03
C GLU A 106 17.72 19.21 18.20
N LEU A 107 17.26 20.44 18.45
CA LEU A 107 17.67 21.26 19.61
C LEU A 107 16.93 20.88 20.90
N GLY A 108 16.07 19.85 20.89
CA GLY A 108 15.30 19.41 22.05
C GLY A 108 14.16 20.34 22.47
N LEU A 109 13.78 21.31 21.62
CA LEU A 109 12.78 22.31 21.94
C LEU A 109 11.37 21.74 21.80
N ARG A 110 10.53 21.98 22.80
CA ARG A 110 9.07 21.76 22.73
C ARG A 110 8.29 23.04 22.37
N GLN A 111 8.99 24.17 22.37
CA GLN A 111 8.45 25.48 22.11
C GLN A 111 9.56 26.35 21.53
N PHE A 112 9.23 27.21 20.58
CA PHE A 112 10.13 28.21 20.02
C PHE A 112 9.36 29.47 19.64
N LEU A 113 10.08 30.53 19.28
CA LEU A 113 9.53 31.85 19.04
C LEU A 113 9.71 32.22 17.57
N TYR A 114 8.71 32.89 17.00
CA TYR A 114 8.83 33.60 15.72
C TYR A 114 8.86 35.11 15.98
N ARG A 115 9.91 35.77 15.51
CA ARG A 115 10.18 37.17 15.84
C ARG A 115 10.24 38.05 14.60
N ARG A 116 9.67 39.24 14.70
CA ARG A 116 9.93 40.35 13.78
C ARG A 116 10.41 41.60 14.52
N VAL A 117 11.20 42.38 13.81
CA VAL A 117 11.63 43.72 14.22
C VAL A 117 11.14 44.68 13.15
N PHE A 118 10.36 45.67 13.57
CA PHE A 118 9.91 46.77 12.74
C PHE A 118 10.76 48.00 13.03
N THR A 119 11.16 48.71 11.98
CA THR A 119 12.06 49.87 12.11
C THR A 119 11.41 50.94 13.00
N GLY A 120 12.10 51.35 14.08
CA GLY A 120 11.62 52.36 15.03
C GLY A 120 10.60 51.87 16.07
N VAL A 121 10.21 50.60 16.05
CA VAL A 121 9.22 50.01 16.96
C VAL A 121 9.86 48.89 17.80
N SER A 122 9.27 48.58 18.96
CA SER A 122 9.71 47.45 19.78
C SER A 122 9.74 46.12 19.01
N THR A 123 10.55 45.19 19.49
CA THR A 123 10.62 43.81 18.96
C THR A 123 9.47 43.00 19.52
N GLU A 124 8.81 42.20 18.67
CA GLU A 124 7.66 41.40 19.07
C GLU A 124 7.78 39.95 18.60
N GLU A 125 7.28 39.02 19.41
CA GLU A 125 7.46 37.58 19.25
C GLU A 125 6.12 36.83 19.38
N MET A 126 5.88 35.87 18.49
CA MET A 126 4.82 34.88 18.63
C MET A 126 5.39 33.56 19.15
N THR A 127 4.70 32.95 20.10
CA THR A 127 5.06 31.63 20.64
C THR A 127 4.51 30.48 19.80
N ILE A 128 5.35 29.50 19.49
CA ILE A 128 4.97 28.29 18.76
C ILE A 128 5.21 27.08 19.65
N ASN A 129 4.13 26.40 20.03
CA ASN A 129 4.18 25.17 20.82
C ASN A 129 4.16 23.94 19.90
N LEU A 130 5.08 23.00 20.11
CA LEU A 130 5.08 21.72 19.41
C LEU A 130 4.28 20.69 20.19
N THR A 131 3.26 20.11 19.57
CA THR A 131 2.66 18.88 20.09
C THR A 131 3.55 17.69 19.77
N SER A 132 3.67 16.76 20.72
CA SER A 132 4.33 15.48 20.45
C SER A 132 3.62 14.75 19.31
N PRO A 133 4.33 13.98 18.47
CA PRO A 133 3.70 13.12 17.47
C PRO A 133 2.65 12.17 18.06
N SER A 134 2.76 11.85 19.35
CA SER A 134 1.83 11.01 20.13
C SER A 134 0.51 11.71 20.49
N ALA A 135 0.41 13.03 20.30
CA ALA A 135 -0.78 13.84 20.58
C ALA A 135 -1.55 14.28 19.32
N ALA A 136 -0.93 14.16 18.13
CA ALA A 136 -1.57 14.49 16.86
C ALA A 136 -2.60 13.43 16.46
N ALA A 137 -3.64 13.84 15.72
CA ALA A 137 -4.58 12.91 15.10
C ALA A 137 -3.85 12.03 14.07
N LEU A 138 -4.33 10.80 13.88
CA LEU A 138 -3.78 9.86 12.91
C LEU A 138 -3.75 10.48 11.51
N ASN A 139 -2.58 10.43 10.88
CA ASN A 139 -2.36 10.86 9.51
C ASN A 139 -1.55 9.81 8.75
N ILE A 140 -1.92 9.53 7.50
CA ILE A 140 -1.26 8.53 6.65
C ILE A 140 -0.30 9.26 5.71
N ASN A 141 0.99 8.94 5.82
CA ASN A 141 2.03 9.60 5.02
C ASN A 141 2.23 8.90 3.67
N ASN A 142 2.19 7.57 3.67
CA ASN A 142 2.47 6.76 2.49
C ASN A 142 1.86 5.36 2.65
N ILE A 143 1.46 4.76 1.53
CA ILE A 143 0.98 3.37 1.45
C ILE A 143 1.70 2.70 0.29
N ARG A 144 2.28 1.53 0.55
CA ARG A 144 2.87 0.67 -0.48
C ARG A 144 2.19 -0.69 -0.46
N LEU A 145 1.71 -1.11 -1.63
CA LEU A 145 1.20 -2.46 -1.82
C LEU A 145 2.25 -3.35 -2.49
N TYR A 146 2.33 -4.60 -2.05
CA TYR A 146 3.21 -5.59 -2.66
C TYR A 146 2.74 -7.03 -2.39
N PHE A 147 3.24 -7.98 -3.20
CA PHE A 147 3.12 -9.41 -2.97
C PHE A 147 4.37 -9.97 -2.29
N GLU A 148 4.38 -11.25 -1.95
CA GLU A 148 5.48 -11.91 -1.24
C GLU A 148 6.87 -11.68 -1.87
N ASN A 149 6.94 -11.50 -3.19
CA ASN A 149 8.12 -11.12 -3.95
C ASN A 149 8.59 -9.65 -3.76
N LYS A 150 7.97 -8.88 -2.86
CA LYS A 150 8.19 -7.45 -2.58
C LYS A 150 7.96 -6.51 -3.77
N ARG A 151 7.28 -6.97 -4.82
CA ARG A 151 6.90 -6.19 -5.99
C ARG A 151 5.40 -5.84 -5.94
N PRO A 152 4.99 -4.75 -6.60
CA PRO A 152 3.57 -4.41 -6.75
C PRO A 152 2.84 -5.34 -7.73
N GLU A 153 3.56 -6.30 -8.34
CA GLU A 153 3.01 -7.24 -9.31
C GLU A 153 3.56 -8.66 -9.13
N ILE A 154 2.73 -9.66 -9.46
CA ILE A 154 3.11 -11.07 -9.48
C ILE A 154 2.31 -11.87 -10.52
N THR A 155 2.92 -12.91 -11.06
CA THR A 155 2.23 -13.91 -11.89
C THR A 155 2.09 -15.19 -11.09
N VAL A 156 0.88 -15.75 -11.04
CA VAL A 156 0.55 -16.97 -10.30
C VAL A 156 -0.16 -17.97 -11.18
N LYS A 157 -0.07 -19.25 -10.83
CA LYS A 157 -0.84 -20.30 -11.51
C LYS A 157 -2.31 -20.23 -11.10
N ARG A 158 -3.19 -20.73 -11.96
CA ARG A 158 -4.59 -20.93 -11.58
C ARG A 158 -4.69 -21.87 -10.38
N LYS A 159 -5.57 -21.55 -9.43
CA LYS A 159 -5.75 -22.24 -8.15
C LYS A 159 -4.54 -22.17 -7.21
N GLU A 160 -3.61 -21.24 -7.41
CA GLU A 160 -2.52 -21.01 -6.46
C GLU A 160 -3.11 -20.73 -5.07
N PRO A 161 -2.79 -21.55 -4.05
CA PRO A 161 -3.28 -21.33 -2.70
C PRO A 161 -2.47 -20.25 -2.00
N GLY A 162 -3.10 -19.53 -1.06
CA GLY A 162 -2.37 -18.70 -0.10
C GLY A 162 -1.74 -17.43 -0.66
N LEU A 163 -2.09 -16.99 -1.89
CA LEU A 163 -1.63 -15.71 -2.41
C LEU A 163 -2.01 -14.56 -1.46
N LYS A 164 -1.00 -13.81 -0.99
CA LYS A 164 -1.19 -12.64 -0.12
C LYS A 164 -0.70 -11.35 -0.75
N THR A 165 -1.46 -10.29 -0.50
CA THR A 165 -1.02 -8.90 -0.71
C THR A 165 -0.82 -8.23 0.64
N PHE A 166 0.20 -7.38 0.72
CA PHE A 166 0.57 -6.63 1.91
C PHE A 166 0.48 -5.13 1.62
N ALA A 167 -0.05 -4.38 2.58
CA ALA A 167 -0.04 -2.93 2.63
C ALA A 167 0.90 -2.48 3.74
N ASP A 168 2.02 -1.88 3.37
CA ASP A 168 2.89 -1.14 4.28
C ASP A 168 2.43 0.31 4.35
N ILE A 169 1.99 0.72 5.53
CA ILE A 169 1.40 2.02 5.79
C ILE A 169 2.32 2.79 6.73
N ASN A 170 2.88 3.88 6.24
CA ASN A 170 3.61 4.82 7.10
C ASN A 170 2.62 5.86 7.64
N PHE A 171 2.61 6.06 8.94
CA PHE A 171 1.66 6.94 9.60
C PHE A 171 2.30 7.76 10.72
N THR A 172 1.61 8.81 11.13
CA THR A 172 1.94 9.64 12.29
C THR A 172 0.68 9.90 13.11
N GLY A 173 0.83 10.36 14.35
CA GLY A 173 -0.32 10.58 15.21
C GLY A 173 -0.88 9.29 15.81
N LYS A 174 -2.04 9.43 16.45
CA LYS A 174 -2.84 8.33 17.01
C LYS A 174 -4.30 8.44 16.60
N GLY A 175 -4.96 7.30 16.49
CA GLY A 175 -6.37 7.26 16.12
C GLY A 175 -6.76 5.98 15.40
N LEU A 176 -7.98 6.00 14.89
CA LEU A 176 -8.60 4.83 14.30
C LEU A 176 -8.32 4.76 12.79
N LEU A 177 -7.55 3.76 12.38
CA LEU A 177 -7.44 3.35 10.99
C LEU A 177 -8.66 2.50 10.64
N LYS A 178 -9.52 3.00 9.75
CA LYS A 178 -10.58 2.22 9.11
C LYS A 178 -10.30 2.13 7.63
N GLY A 179 -10.40 0.93 7.08
CA GLY A 179 -10.25 0.69 5.65
C GLY A 179 -10.74 -0.69 5.28
N TYR A 180 -10.53 -1.07 4.02
CA TYR A 180 -10.88 -2.39 3.53
C TYR A 180 -10.01 -2.81 2.35
N TRP A 181 -9.86 -4.13 2.21
CA TRP A 181 -9.28 -4.77 1.05
C TRP A 181 -10.34 -4.92 -0.04
N GLN A 182 -9.97 -4.57 -1.27
CA GLN A 182 -10.82 -4.68 -2.44
C GLN A 182 -10.07 -5.40 -3.56
N VAL A 183 -10.75 -6.31 -4.25
CA VAL A 183 -10.26 -7.03 -5.43
C VAL A 183 -11.30 -6.94 -6.53
N ASP A 184 -10.93 -6.45 -7.71
CA ASP A 184 -11.84 -6.26 -8.87
C ASP A 184 -13.17 -5.62 -8.47
N ASP A 185 -13.04 -4.54 -7.72
CA ASP A 185 -14.11 -3.73 -7.16
C ASP A 185 -14.99 -4.41 -6.09
N ARG A 186 -14.69 -5.64 -5.68
CA ARG A 186 -15.36 -6.36 -4.58
C ARG A 186 -14.61 -6.24 -3.28
N ILE A 187 -15.31 -5.90 -2.20
CA ILE A 187 -14.72 -5.85 -0.84
C ILE A 187 -14.54 -7.28 -0.33
N ILE A 188 -13.32 -7.63 0.07
CA ILE A 188 -12.99 -8.97 0.59
C ILE A 188 -12.77 -8.96 2.11
N SER A 189 -12.43 -7.81 2.70
CA SER A 189 -12.18 -7.72 4.14
C SER A 189 -12.18 -6.29 4.65
N TYR A 190 -12.70 -6.07 5.85
CA TYR A 190 -12.60 -4.79 6.56
C TYR A 190 -11.45 -4.80 7.55
N VAL A 191 -10.81 -3.64 7.70
CA VAL A 191 -9.71 -3.41 8.63
C VAL A 191 -10.09 -2.26 9.55
N ASN A 192 -10.04 -2.53 10.85
CA ASN A 192 -10.32 -1.54 11.88
C ASN A 192 -9.27 -1.68 12.99
N LYS A 193 -8.31 -0.75 13.06
CA LYS A 193 -7.20 -0.79 14.01
C LYS A 193 -7.01 0.55 14.69
N ASN A 194 -6.95 0.55 16.02
CA ASN A 194 -6.55 1.72 16.78
C ASN A 194 -5.02 1.80 16.81
N LEU A 195 -4.46 2.89 16.28
CA LEU A 195 -3.02 3.14 16.22
C LEU A 195 -2.65 4.11 17.32
N VAL A 196 -1.77 3.69 18.23
CA VAL A 196 -1.47 4.42 19.47
C VAL A 196 -0.05 4.99 19.47
N TYR A 197 0.88 4.31 18.78
CA TYR A 197 2.28 4.71 18.58
C TYR A 197 2.87 3.93 17.40
N GLY A 198 3.81 4.53 16.65
CA GLY A 198 4.50 3.87 15.54
C GLY A 198 4.81 4.82 14.38
N THR A 199 5.67 4.35 13.46
CA THR A 199 5.95 5.02 12.18
C THR A 199 5.42 4.21 11.00
N SER A 200 5.18 2.91 11.18
CA SER A 200 4.69 2.01 10.14
C SER A 200 3.82 0.88 10.68
N LEU A 201 2.95 0.35 9.81
CA LEU A 201 2.11 -0.82 10.04
C LEU A 201 2.02 -1.63 8.75
N THR A 202 2.26 -2.93 8.82
CA THR A 202 1.98 -3.87 7.73
C THR A 202 0.64 -4.56 7.98
N ILE A 203 -0.22 -4.56 6.96
CA ILE A 203 -1.50 -5.28 6.96
C ILE A 203 -1.48 -6.24 5.79
N ALA A 204 -1.88 -7.49 6.00
CA ALA A 204 -2.04 -8.47 4.92
C ALA A 204 -3.52 -8.69 4.61
N THR A 205 -3.80 -9.16 3.39
CA THR A 205 -5.10 -9.77 3.06
C THR A 205 -5.37 -10.97 3.99
N PRO A 206 -6.63 -11.23 4.37
CA PRO A 206 -6.96 -12.38 5.21
C PRO A 206 -6.73 -13.69 4.44
N ASP A 207 -6.63 -14.80 5.17
CA ASP A 207 -6.63 -16.14 4.55
C ASP A 207 -8.01 -16.49 3.98
N LEU A 208 -9.07 -15.94 4.58
CA LEU A 208 -10.47 -16.18 4.21
C LEU A 208 -11.28 -14.86 4.25
N PRO A 209 -11.90 -14.43 3.14
CA PRO A 209 -11.75 -14.98 1.78
C PRO A 209 -10.37 -14.70 1.20
N ALA A 210 -9.76 -15.71 0.57
CA ALA A 210 -8.48 -15.59 -0.13
C ALA A 210 -8.62 -14.74 -1.41
N LEU A 211 -7.49 -14.30 -1.95
CA LEU A 211 -7.44 -13.64 -3.26
C LEU A 211 -7.90 -14.62 -4.36
N PRO A 212 -8.77 -14.21 -5.29
CA PRO A 212 -9.30 -15.10 -6.32
C PRO A 212 -8.22 -15.49 -7.32
N THR A 213 -7.82 -16.76 -7.32
CA THR A 213 -6.89 -17.36 -8.29
C THR A 213 -7.57 -18.36 -9.24
N PHE A 214 -8.91 -18.42 -9.23
CA PHE A 214 -9.71 -19.36 -10.03
C PHE A 214 -10.06 -18.83 -11.42
N SER A 215 -10.25 -17.51 -11.53
CA SER A 215 -10.45 -16.79 -12.78
C SER A 215 -9.09 -16.42 -13.37
N GLU A 216 -8.95 -16.62 -14.66
CA GLU A 216 -7.73 -16.32 -15.40
C GLU A 216 -7.69 -14.82 -15.76
N GLY A 217 -6.49 -14.28 -15.96
CA GLY A 217 -6.29 -12.90 -16.36
C GLY A 217 -5.75 -12.00 -15.26
N THR A 218 -5.84 -10.69 -15.49
CA THR A 218 -5.31 -9.67 -14.59
C THR A 218 -6.34 -9.29 -13.55
N HIS A 219 -5.92 -9.29 -12.29
CA HIS A 219 -6.69 -8.89 -11.13
C HIS A 219 -6.04 -7.69 -10.43
N VAL A 220 -6.86 -6.81 -9.87
CA VAL A 220 -6.41 -5.58 -9.21
C VAL A 220 -6.77 -5.59 -7.73
N VAL A 221 -5.76 -5.52 -6.87
CA VAL A 221 -5.91 -5.42 -5.42
C VAL A 221 -5.68 -3.98 -4.97
N LYS A 222 -6.58 -3.47 -4.12
CA LYS A 222 -6.50 -2.15 -3.48
C LYS A 222 -6.68 -2.28 -1.97
N PHE A 223 -6.02 -1.39 -1.23
CA PHE A 223 -6.34 -1.14 0.17
C PHE A 223 -6.88 0.29 0.30
N ILE A 224 -8.18 0.41 0.55
CA ILE A 224 -8.88 1.70 0.61
C ILE A 224 -8.98 2.14 2.07
N ILE A 225 -8.54 3.37 2.36
CA ILE A 225 -8.66 3.98 3.69
C ILE A 225 -9.90 4.86 3.73
N GLN A 226 -10.76 4.65 4.74
CA GLN A 226 -11.94 5.44 5.04
C GLN A 226 -11.72 6.42 6.20
N SER A 227 -10.83 6.08 7.14
CA SER A 227 -10.44 6.93 8.26
C SER A 227 -8.96 6.71 8.58
N PRO A 228 -8.14 7.76 8.75
CA PRO A 228 -8.49 9.17 8.61
C PRO A 228 -8.89 9.50 7.16
N ASP A 229 -9.82 10.45 6.99
CA ASP A 229 -10.15 10.94 5.64
C ASP A 229 -8.91 11.60 5.04
N GLN A 230 -8.54 11.17 3.83
CA GLN A 230 -7.37 11.69 3.11
C GLN A 230 -7.79 12.63 1.97
N GLY A 231 -9.09 12.79 1.70
CA GLY A 231 -9.58 13.51 0.52
C GLY A 231 -9.21 12.85 -0.81
N ILE A 232 -8.66 11.63 -0.79
CA ILE A 232 -8.24 10.85 -1.95
C ILE A 232 -9.42 10.03 -2.46
N GLN A 233 -9.69 10.09 -3.76
CA GLN A 233 -10.74 9.25 -4.36
C GLN A 233 -10.29 7.78 -4.45
N SER A 234 -11.24 6.84 -4.37
CA SER A 234 -10.93 5.39 -4.32
C SER A 234 -10.14 4.87 -5.54
N ASN A 235 -10.22 5.55 -6.68
CA ASN A 235 -9.49 5.24 -7.92
C ASN A 235 -8.00 5.66 -7.90
N GLU A 236 -7.62 6.57 -6.99
CA GLU A 236 -6.28 7.14 -6.84
C GLU A 236 -5.42 6.38 -5.81
N PHE A 237 -6.01 5.48 -5.03
CA PHE A 237 -5.25 4.65 -4.10
C PHE A 237 -4.24 3.75 -4.86
N PRO A 238 -3.09 3.44 -4.22
CA PRO A 238 -2.13 2.49 -4.77
C PRO A 238 -2.79 1.15 -5.12
N LYS A 239 -2.26 0.49 -6.14
CA LYS A 239 -2.77 -0.78 -6.67
C LYS A 239 -1.66 -1.81 -6.72
N ALA A 240 -2.00 -3.06 -6.45
CA ALA A 240 -1.15 -4.21 -6.75
C ALA A 240 -1.85 -5.10 -7.77
N LEU A 241 -1.10 -5.63 -8.72
CA LEU A 241 -1.61 -6.41 -9.84
C LEU A 241 -1.17 -7.86 -9.73
N TYR A 242 -2.08 -8.82 -9.89
CA TYR A 242 -1.64 -10.19 -10.11
C TYR A 242 -2.26 -10.76 -11.37
N TYR A 243 -1.44 -11.49 -12.13
CA TYR A 243 -1.87 -12.19 -13.32
C TYR A 243 -2.00 -13.67 -13.01
N VAL A 244 -3.23 -14.19 -13.12
CA VAL A 244 -3.48 -15.63 -13.03
C VAL A 244 -3.27 -16.19 -14.42
N THR A 245 -2.23 -16.99 -14.58
CA THR A 245 -1.98 -17.65 -15.87
C THR A 245 -3.15 -18.55 -16.19
N PRO A 246 -3.55 -18.63 -17.48
CA PRO A 246 -4.42 -19.69 -17.92
C PRO A 246 -3.88 -21.02 -17.42
N SER A 247 -4.76 -21.91 -16.96
CA SER A 247 -4.32 -23.29 -16.85
C SER A 247 -3.82 -23.69 -18.24
N GLU A 248 -2.56 -24.13 -18.34
CA GLU A 248 -2.15 -24.95 -19.48
C GLU A 248 -3.07 -26.16 -19.43
N THR A 249 -4.19 -26.05 -20.12
CA THR A 249 -4.92 -27.22 -20.56
C THR A 249 -3.99 -27.77 -21.61
N THR A 250 -3.11 -28.69 -21.23
CA THR A 250 -2.41 -29.51 -22.21
C THR A 250 -3.51 -30.01 -23.13
N GLU A 251 -3.54 -29.50 -24.37
CA GLU A 251 -4.52 -29.94 -25.36
C GLU A 251 -4.46 -31.46 -25.39
N THR A 252 -5.44 -32.11 -24.76
CA THR A 252 -5.47 -33.56 -24.65
C THR A 252 -5.68 -34.07 -26.06
N VAL A 253 -4.64 -34.63 -26.67
CA VAL A 253 -4.74 -35.14 -28.03
C VAL A 253 -5.59 -36.40 -28.03
N MET A 254 -6.43 -36.57 -29.05
CA MET A 254 -7.19 -37.80 -29.20
C MET A 254 -6.23 -38.97 -29.48
N VAL A 255 -6.30 -40.01 -28.65
CA VAL A 255 -5.64 -41.29 -28.89
C VAL A 255 -6.59 -42.17 -29.69
N ASN A 256 -6.29 -42.36 -30.97
CA ASN A 256 -7.13 -43.13 -31.88
C ASN A 256 -6.84 -44.63 -31.72
N LEU A 257 -7.83 -45.40 -31.25
CA LEU A 257 -7.69 -46.84 -31.08
C LEU A 257 -7.80 -47.54 -32.44
N LEU A 258 -6.81 -48.36 -32.78
CA LEU A 258 -6.75 -49.07 -34.06
C LEU A 258 -7.29 -50.49 -33.91
N ASN A 259 -6.69 -51.26 -33.01
CA ASN A 259 -7.05 -52.64 -32.73
C ASN A 259 -7.12 -52.89 -31.22
N PRO A 260 -8.00 -53.78 -30.76
CA PRO A 260 -9.13 -54.31 -31.50
C PRO A 260 -10.20 -53.24 -31.80
N PHE A 261 -11.06 -53.54 -32.78
CA PHE A 261 -12.25 -52.75 -33.02
C PHE A 261 -13.22 -52.84 -31.84
N ASN A 262 -14.10 -51.84 -31.71
CA ASN A 262 -15.14 -51.88 -30.69
C ASN A 262 -16.02 -53.13 -30.88
N LEU A 263 -16.39 -53.77 -29.77
CA LEU A 263 -17.14 -55.03 -29.70
C LEU A 263 -16.43 -56.26 -30.29
N ALA A 264 -15.11 -56.21 -30.47
CA ALA A 264 -14.36 -57.35 -31.00
C ALA A 264 -14.40 -58.57 -30.07
N MET A 265 -14.43 -59.76 -30.69
CA MET A 265 -14.28 -61.04 -29.99
C MET A 265 -12.87 -61.58 -30.19
N LEU A 266 -12.13 -61.69 -29.08
CA LEU A 266 -10.70 -61.97 -29.04
C LEU A 266 -10.41 -63.41 -28.62
N GLU A 267 -9.40 -64.01 -29.25
CA GLU A 267 -8.80 -65.26 -28.76
C GLU A 267 -8.04 -65.02 -27.45
N ARG A 268 -8.07 -65.99 -26.53
CA ARG A 268 -7.30 -65.95 -25.26
C ARG A 268 -5.83 -66.34 -25.45
N LYS A 269 -5.20 -65.82 -26.51
CA LYS A 269 -3.78 -66.09 -26.81
C LYS A 269 -3.06 -64.80 -27.17
N SER A 270 -2.54 -64.11 -26.15
CA SER A 270 -1.75 -62.88 -26.28
C SER A 270 -2.37 -61.83 -27.23
N PRO A 271 -3.61 -61.37 -26.97
CA PRO A 271 -4.28 -60.39 -27.81
C PRO A 271 -3.50 -59.07 -27.82
N VAL A 272 -3.51 -58.41 -28.98
CA VAL A 272 -2.73 -57.20 -29.23
C VAL A 272 -3.66 -55.99 -29.32
N PHE A 273 -3.36 -54.97 -28.54
CA PHE A 273 -4.02 -53.68 -28.51
C PHE A 273 -3.09 -52.65 -29.15
N GLN A 274 -3.61 -51.83 -30.05
CA GLN A 274 -2.86 -50.85 -30.83
C GLN A 274 -3.64 -49.56 -30.94
N TRP A 275 -2.92 -48.45 -30.89
CA TRP A 275 -3.46 -47.11 -31.04
C TRP A 275 -2.49 -46.22 -31.81
N GLN A 276 -2.93 -45.02 -32.12
CA GLN A 276 -2.13 -43.99 -32.76
C GLN A 276 -2.46 -42.64 -32.14
N THR A 277 -1.45 -41.78 -32.07
CA THR A 277 -1.60 -40.38 -31.66
C THR A 277 -1.12 -39.47 -32.77
N PHE A 278 -1.70 -38.27 -32.86
CA PHE A 278 -1.25 -37.27 -33.83
C PHE A 278 0.06 -36.59 -33.41
N LYS A 279 0.31 -36.51 -32.09
CA LYS A 279 1.57 -36.03 -31.50
C LYS A 279 2.19 -37.17 -30.67
N PRO A 280 3.52 -37.35 -30.68
CA PRO A 280 4.17 -38.36 -29.86
C PRO A 280 4.00 -38.03 -28.36
N LEU A 281 3.54 -39.01 -27.58
CA LEU A 281 3.43 -38.93 -26.12
C LEU A 281 4.57 -39.74 -25.47
N ALA A 282 4.93 -39.38 -24.23
CA ALA A 282 6.08 -39.97 -23.56
C ALA A 282 5.78 -41.36 -22.95
N LEU A 283 4.53 -41.56 -22.51
CA LEU A 283 4.08 -42.77 -21.84
C LEU A 283 2.59 -43.01 -22.11
N TYR A 284 2.17 -44.27 -22.13
CA TYR A 284 0.77 -44.68 -22.22
C TYR A 284 0.41 -45.59 -21.06
N LEU A 285 -0.80 -45.44 -20.54
CA LEU A 285 -1.46 -46.34 -19.62
C LEU A 285 -2.62 -47.01 -20.35
N VAL A 286 -2.56 -48.33 -20.45
CA VAL A 286 -3.63 -49.16 -20.99
C VAL A 286 -4.43 -49.71 -19.82
N GLU A 287 -5.72 -49.46 -19.79
CA GLU A 287 -6.61 -49.85 -18.70
C GLU A 287 -7.71 -50.79 -19.20
N PHE A 288 -8.07 -51.77 -18.37
CA PHE A 288 -9.17 -52.70 -18.60
C PHE A 288 -10.12 -52.66 -17.39
N MET A 289 -11.42 -52.60 -17.66
CA MET A 289 -12.49 -52.36 -16.69
C MET A 289 -13.65 -53.32 -16.95
N GLU A 290 -14.42 -53.68 -15.91
CA GLU A 290 -15.63 -54.50 -16.07
C GLU A 290 -16.83 -53.70 -16.56
N THR A 291 -16.89 -52.41 -16.24
CA THR A 291 -17.90 -51.46 -16.71
C THR A 291 -17.21 -50.19 -17.22
N GLU A 292 -17.89 -49.39 -18.04
CA GLU A 292 -17.31 -48.20 -18.67
C GLU A 292 -16.72 -47.17 -17.68
N ASN A 293 -17.25 -47.13 -16.46
CA ASN A 293 -16.86 -46.16 -15.42
C ASN A 293 -16.35 -46.80 -14.12
N SER A 294 -16.05 -48.11 -14.11
CA SER A 294 -15.46 -48.76 -12.92
C SER A 294 -13.94 -48.56 -12.85
N GLU A 295 -13.37 -48.78 -11.68
CA GLU A 295 -11.91 -48.87 -11.52
C GLU A 295 -11.31 -49.96 -12.42
N PRO A 296 -10.07 -49.76 -12.92
CA PRO A 296 -9.42 -50.74 -13.76
C PRO A 296 -9.09 -52.01 -12.96
N ILE A 297 -9.54 -53.16 -13.46
CA ILE A 297 -9.17 -54.48 -12.93
C ILE A 297 -7.77 -54.91 -13.36
N PHE A 298 -7.27 -54.29 -14.44
CA PHE A 298 -5.93 -54.49 -14.94
C PHE A 298 -5.47 -53.22 -15.65
N ALA A 299 -4.25 -52.79 -15.38
CA ALA A 299 -3.64 -51.67 -16.05
C ALA A 299 -2.15 -51.92 -16.29
N ALA A 300 -1.62 -51.35 -17.37
CA ALA A 300 -0.22 -51.49 -17.71
C ALA A 300 0.32 -50.23 -18.39
N TYR A 301 1.54 -49.84 -18.00
CA TYR A 301 2.27 -48.76 -18.65
C TYR A 301 3.12 -49.28 -19.82
N THR A 302 3.20 -48.51 -20.89
CA THR A 302 4.08 -48.78 -22.04
C THR A 302 4.49 -47.48 -22.72
N ILE A 303 5.69 -47.47 -23.32
CA ILE A 303 6.16 -46.36 -24.17
C ILE A 303 5.83 -46.61 -25.66
N GLU A 304 5.40 -47.82 -26.00
CA GLU A 304 5.02 -48.20 -27.36
C GLU A 304 3.53 -47.90 -27.61
N THR A 305 3.15 -47.65 -28.87
CA THR A 305 1.74 -47.50 -29.27
C THR A 305 1.04 -48.85 -29.49
N ARG A 306 1.52 -49.88 -28.79
CA ARG A 306 1.10 -51.27 -28.85
C ARG A 306 1.25 -51.89 -27.47
N TYR A 307 0.29 -52.74 -27.11
CA TYR A 307 0.34 -53.57 -25.91
C TYR A 307 -0.10 -54.99 -26.20
N VAL A 308 0.68 -55.97 -25.74
CA VAL A 308 0.33 -57.39 -25.83
C VAL A 308 -0.07 -57.86 -24.45
N VAL A 309 -1.33 -58.26 -24.27
CA VAL A 309 -1.82 -58.69 -22.96
C VAL A 309 -1.15 -60.03 -22.59
N PRO A 310 -0.39 -60.09 -21.48
CA PRO A 310 0.25 -61.33 -21.07
C PRO A 310 -0.78 -62.42 -20.73
N ASN A 311 -0.48 -63.68 -21.05
CA ASN A 311 -1.36 -64.81 -20.70
C ASN A 311 -1.65 -64.90 -19.19
N ALA A 312 -0.73 -64.43 -18.33
CA ALA A 312 -0.97 -64.34 -16.90
C ALA A 312 -2.08 -63.34 -16.55
N ALA A 313 -2.13 -62.18 -17.23
CA ALA A 313 -3.18 -61.19 -17.00
C ALA A 313 -4.55 -61.69 -17.49
N LEU A 314 -4.57 -62.37 -18.64
CA LEU A 314 -5.78 -63.06 -19.13
C LEU A 314 -6.33 -64.05 -18.11
N ARG A 315 -5.44 -64.88 -17.55
CA ARG A 315 -5.82 -65.90 -16.57
C ARG A 315 -6.15 -65.34 -15.20
N ASN A 316 -5.63 -64.18 -14.79
CA ASN A 316 -5.83 -63.71 -13.42
C ASN A 316 -6.88 -62.62 -13.28
N TYR A 317 -7.07 -61.78 -14.31
CA TYR A 317 -7.93 -60.60 -14.26
C TYR A 317 -9.05 -60.64 -15.29
N LEU A 318 -8.76 -61.15 -16.50
CA LEU A 318 -9.70 -61.11 -17.63
C LEU A 318 -10.44 -62.45 -17.82
N GLN A 319 -10.92 -63.03 -16.72
CA GLN A 319 -11.57 -64.35 -16.70
C GLN A 319 -13.06 -64.35 -17.07
N SER A 320 -13.78 -63.26 -16.77
CA SER A 320 -15.23 -63.13 -16.90
C SER A 320 -15.71 -63.40 -18.34
N PRO A 321 -16.87 -64.06 -18.51
CA PRO A 321 -17.53 -64.20 -19.81
C PRO A 321 -18.18 -62.88 -20.27
N GLN A 322 -18.31 -61.90 -19.37
CA GLN A 322 -18.83 -60.58 -19.68
C GLN A 322 -17.85 -59.78 -20.54
N PRO A 323 -18.35 -58.82 -21.34
CA PRO A 323 -17.46 -57.92 -22.05
C PRO A 323 -16.65 -57.04 -21.09
N TYR A 324 -15.45 -56.67 -21.52
CA TYR A 324 -14.56 -55.75 -20.84
C TYR A 324 -14.51 -54.43 -21.60
N TYR A 325 -14.29 -53.35 -20.87
CA TYR A 325 -14.05 -52.03 -21.41
C TYR A 325 -12.56 -51.73 -21.32
N TRP A 326 -12.01 -51.06 -22.33
CA TRP A 326 -10.62 -50.66 -22.32
C TRP A 326 -10.44 -49.27 -22.91
N ARG A 327 -9.40 -48.59 -22.45
CA ARG A 327 -9.00 -47.27 -22.93
C ARG A 327 -7.49 -47.10 -22.81
N VAL A 328 -6.99 -46.04 -23.43
CA VAL A 328 -5.60 -45.64 -23.37
C VAL A 328 -5.51 -44.17 -22.97
N THR A 329 -4.77 -43.90 -21.91
CA THR A 329 -4.41 -42.56 -21.46
C THR A 329 -2.94 -42.32 -21.77
N GLY A 330 -2.62 -41.20 -22.40
CA GLY A 330 -1.25 -40.83 -22.74
C GLY A 330 -0.76 -39.66 -21.89
N PHE A 331 0.52 -39.68 -21.56
CA PHE A 331 1.17 -38.71 -20.69
C PHE A 331 2.32 -37.99 -21.39
N ASP A 332 2.56 -36.73 -21.00
CA ASP A 332 3.75 -35.97 -21.38
C ASP A 332 4.99 -36.37 -20.56
N LYS A 333 6.12 -35.67 -20.75
CA LYS A 333 7.39 -35.97 -20.06
C LYS A 333 7.33 -35.61 -18.56
N GLU A 334 6.42 -34.73 -18.21
CA GLU A 334 6.16 -34.23 -16.86
C GLU A 334 5.09 -35.07 -16.14
N ASN A 335 4.61 -36.15 -16.76
CA ASN A 335 3.60 -37.07 -16.26
C ASN A 335 2.19 -36.46 -16.10
N ASN A 336 1.88 -35.40 -16.85
CA ASN A 336 0.51 -34.89 -16.98
C ASN A 336 -0.24 -35.66 -18.08
N ILE A 337 -1.56 -35.76 -17.95
CA ILE A 337 -2.41 -36.31 -19.01
C ILE A 337 -2.35 -35.38 -20.22
N ALA A 338 -1.91 -35.94 -21.34
CA ALA A 338 -1.72 -35.22 -22.60
C ALA A 338 -2.45 -35.87 -23.77
N GLY A 339 -3.04 -37.05 -23.58
CA GLY A 339 -3.95 -37.65 -24.55
C GLY A 339 -4.90 -38.67 -23.94
N GLU A 340 -6.08 -38.82 -24.52
CA GLU A 340 -7.10 -39.78 -24.08
C GLU A 340 -7.77 -40.44 -25.29
N SER A 341 -8.11 -41.71 -25.16
CA SER A 341 -8.90 -42.43 -26.14
C SER A 341 -10.39 -42.42 -25.80
N GLU A 342 -11.22 -42.76 -26.78
CA GLU A 342 -12.55 -43.31 -26.49
C GLU A 342 -12.43 -44.60 -25.66
N VAL A 343 -13.51 -44.99 -24.99
CA VAL A 343 -13.61 -46.31 -24.36
C VAL A 343 -14.15 -47.31 -25.37
N ARG A 344 -13.49 -48.45 -25.53
CA ARG A 344 -13.95 -49.55 -26.37
C ARG A 344 -14.28 -50.78 -25.56
N GLN A 345 -15.22 -51.55 -26.05
CA GLN A 345 -15.64 -52.80 -25.47
C GLN A 345 -15.03 -53.98 -26.24
N VAL A 346 -14.63 -55.05 -25.56
CA VAL A 346 -14.12 -56.29 -26.13
C VAL A 346 -14.65 -57.50 -25.36
N ARG A 347 -14.66 -58.68 -25.97
CA ARG A 347 -14.98 -59.94 -25.29
C ARG A 347 -13.92 -60.98 -25.60
N PHE A 348 -13.48 -61.73 -24.59
CA PHE A 348 -12.59 -62.88 -24.80
C PHE A 348 -13.41 -64.15 -24.99
N LYS A 349 -13.06 -64.98 -25.98
CA LYS A 349 -13.70 -66.28 -26.17
C LYS A 349 -13.53 -67.13 -24.91
N THR A 350 -14.60 -67.80 -24.49
CA THR A 350 -14.52 -68.90 -23.51
C THR A 350 -13.79 -70.06 -24.16
N GLU A 351 -12.88 -70.69 -23.39
CA GLU A 351 -12.16 -71.90 -23.82
C GLU A 351 -13.12 -73.08 -24.07
#